data_AF-A0A3C0ZV33-F1
#
_entry.id   AF-A0A3C0ZV33-F1
#
_cell.length_a   1.000
_cell.length_b   1.000
_cell.length_c   1.000
_cell.angle_alpha   90.00
_cell.angle_beta   90.00
_cell.angle_gamma   90.00
#
_symmetry.space_group_name_H-M   'P 1'
#
loop_
_entity.id
_entity.type
_entity.pdbx_description
1 polymer ?
#
loop_
_entity_poly.entity_id
_entity_poly.type
_entity_poly.pdbx_seq_one_letter_code
_entity_poly.pdbx_strand_id
1 'polypeptide(L)'
;EPYVKTVSPTAITYGEALSDSALSGTAQYSSNDTTAVSGTFQWADNTVKPSVSDSGKTWYDVIFTPDDTANYKTAAGRARLTVNKADHPAEMPPESISVPYSVETVSDQILRDVNISNWSFASNDQGKKLSVGTPKTLNAVYNGADAGNFNTETVQVIVTRSSCEHKGSSSIRNAKDPTCTEEGATGDRYCDICGDLLESSTAIPANGHSWDTGVVTKKPSVEEEGVRTYTCTVCSEQREESIVKLIDISGATVSAIPAKTYNGSSQKPAPTVTYDDETLKSGTDYSVSYK
;
A
#
# COMPACT_ATOMS: atom_id res chain seq x y z
N GLU A 1 13.03 76.81 -18.49
CA GLU A 1 13.46 75.51 -17.93
C GLU A 1 13.20 74.46 -19.01
N PRO A 2 14.06 73.44 -19.16
CA PRO A 2 13.89 72.43 -20.20
C PRO A 2 12.51 71.76 -20.12
N TYR A 3 11.96 71.40 -21.28
CA TYR A 3 10.65 70.80 -21.48
C TYR A 3 10.83 69.49 -22.24
N VAL A 4 10.31 68.39 -21.71
CA VAL A 4 10.33 67.08 -22.36
C VAL A 4 9.30 67.05 -23.48
N LYS A 5 9.74 66.98 -24.74
CA LYS A 5 8.85 66.97 -25.91
C LYS A 5 8.43 65.56 -26.30
N THR A 6 9.39 64.66 -26.40
CA THR A 6 9.16 63.25 -26.71
C THR A 6 10.00 62.37 -25.81
N VAL A 7 9.41 61.26 -25.38
CA VAL A 7 10.13 60.13 -24.77
C VAL A 7 9.57 58.85 -25.35
N SER A 8 10.46 57.98 -25.78
CA SER A 8 10.19 56.72 -26.45
C SER A 8 10.99 55.62 -25.74
N PRO A 9 10.32 54.81 -24.91
CA PRO A 9 10.92 53.63 -24.27
C PRO A 9 11.01 52.45 -25.25
N THR A 10 11.98 51.57 -25.05
CA THR A 10 11.98 50.23 -25.67
C THR A 10 10.96 49.32 -24.97
N ALA A 11 10.47 48.31 -25.68
CA ALA A 11 9.60 47.30 -25.07
C ALA A 11 10.36 46.47 -24.04
N ILE A 12 9.65 45.95 -23.05
CA ILE A 12 10.13 44.98 -22.06
C ILE A 12 9.22 43.75 -22.04
N THR A 13 9.65 42.70 -21.36
CA THR A 13 8.89 41.48 -21.08
C THR A 13 8.44 41.48 -19.62
N TYR A 14 7.28 40.89 -19.33
CA TYR A 14 6.79 40.76 -17.97
C TYR A 14 7.85 40.14 -17.03
N GLY A 15 8.07 40.78 -15.88
CA GLY A 15 9.11 40.42 -14.92
C GLY A 15 10.36 41.30 -14.97
N GLU A 16 10.60 41.99 -16.08
CA GLU A 16 11.62 43.03 -16.23
C GLU A 16 11.18 44.33 -15.56
N ALA A 17 12.14 45.11 -15.07
CA ALA A 17 11.91 46.40 -14.46
C ALA A 17 11.99 47.53 -15.50
N LEU A 18 11.50 48.72 -15.15
CA LEU A 18 11.64 49.89 -16.03
C LEU A 18 13.10 50.19 -16.36
N SER A 19 14.07 49.87 -15.49
CA SER A 19 15.51 49.95 -15.79
C SER A 19 15.94 49.18 -17.05
N ASP A 20 15.21 48.13 -17.43
CA ASP A 20 15.50 47.31 -18.61
C ASP A 20 14.94 47.95 -19.91
N SER A 21 14.09 48.97 -19.78
CA SER A 21 13.60 49.76 -20.90
C SER A 21 14.50 50.98 -21.14
N ALA A 22 15.22 50.97 -22.27
CA ALA A 22 16.04 52.10 -22.69
C ALA A 22 15.15 53.28 -23.13
N LEU A 23 15.47 54.48 -22.63
CA LEU A 23 14.77 55.72 -22.98
C LEU A 23 15.52 56.49 -24.07
N SER A 24 14.79 56.90 -25.09
CA SER A 24 15.25 57.86 -26.11
C SER A 24 14.22 58.99 -26.23
N GLY A 25 14.61 60.17 -26.71
CA GLY A 25 13.68 61.29 -26.74
C GLY A 25 14.31 62.62 -27.12
N THR A 26 13.50 63.67 -27.02
CA THR A 26 13.93 65.05 -27.24
C THR A 26 13.41 65.97 -26.14
N ALA A 27 14.27 66.86 -25.67
CA ALA A 27 13.92 67.96 -24.78
C ALA A 27 14.22 69.30 -25.47
N GLN A 28 13.45 70.34 -25.16
CA GLN A 28 13.59 71.69 -25.75
C GLN A 28 13.40 72.78 -24.67
N TYR A 29 13.86 74.02 -24.88
CA TYR A 29 13.85 75.04 -23.81
C TYR A 29 12.46 75.62 -23.46
N SER A 30 11.50 75.49 -24.37
CA SER A 30 10.13 75.99 -24.20
C SER A 30 9.19 75.23 -25.14
N SER A 31 7.88 75.27 -24.90
CA SER A 31 6.89 74.72 -25.84
C SER A 31 6.97 75.37 -27.23
N ASN A 32 7.46 76.61 -27.30
CA ASN A 32 7.51 77.43 -28.52
C ASN A 32 8.93 77.51 -29.13
N ASP A 33 9.93 76.95 -28.45
CA ASP A 33 11.32 76.91 -28.90
C ASP A 33 11.66 75.47 -29.29
N THR A 34 12.04 75.25 -30.54
CA THR A 34 12.36 73.92 -31.08
C THR A 34 13.84 73.54 -30.91
N THR A 35 14.64 74.42 -30.29
CA THR A 35 16.05 74.16 -30.00
C THR A 35 16.18 72.99 -29.03
N ALA A 36 16.85 71.92 -29.48
CA ALA A 36 17.07 70.74 -28.68
C ALA A 36 18.04 71.03 -27.51
N VAL A 37 17.73 70.46 -26.35
CA VAL A 37 18.60 70.45 -25.17
C VAL A 37 19.23 69.07 -25.07
N SER A 38 20.56 69.00 -25.11
CA SER A 38 21.28 67.74 -24.87
C SER A 38 21.20 67.35 -23.40
N GLY A 39 21.10 66.05 -23.14
CA GLY A 39 20.94 65.49 -21.81
C GLY A 39 20.54 64.02 -21.85
N THR A 40 20.23 63.47 -20.69
CA THR A 40 19.89 62.07 -20.50
C THR A 40 18.49 61.89 -19.94
N PHE A 41 17.81 60.81 -20.32
CA PHE A 41 16.51 60.42 -19.79
C PHE A 41 16.68 59.23 -18.86
N GLN A 42 16.00 59.27 -17.71
CA GLN A 42 15.94 58.16 -16.75
C GLN A 42 14.51 58.00 -16.24
N TRP A 43 14.11 56.77 -15.93
CA TRP A 43 12.86 56.53 -15.21
C TRP A 43 12.94 57.13 -13.80
N ALA A 44 11.87 57.78 -13.35
CA ALA A 44 11.83 58.37 -12.02
C ALA A 44 11.89 57.29 -10.92
N ASP A 45 11.27 56.14 -11.16
CA ASP A 45 11.44 54.92 -10.37
C ASP A 45 11.80 53.78 -11.34
N ASN A 46 13.06 53.36 -11.30
CA ASN A 46 13.58 52.33 -12.21
C ASN A 46 13.32 50.90 -11.71
N THR A 47 12.80 50.73 -10.49
CA THR A 47 12.57 49.42 -9.86
C THR A 47 11.20 48.83 -10.16
N VAL A 48 10.29 49.66 -10.68
CA VAL A 48 8.92 49.24 -11.02
C VAL A 48 8.95 48.14 -12.07
N LYS A 49 8.14 47.11 -11.85
CA LYS A 49 7.90 45.99 -12.78
C LYS A 49 6.46 46.04 -13.31
N PRO A 50 6.22 46.63 -14.49
CA PRO A 50 4.90 46.71 -15.10
C PRO A 50 4.28 45.34 -15.39
N SER A 51 2.94 45.27 -15.31
CA SER A 51 2.19 44.11 -15.80
C SER A 51 1.89 44.24 -17.30
N VAL A 52 1.51 43.14 -17.96
CA VAL A 52 1.03 43.17 -19.34
C VAL A 52 -0.25 44.00 -19.48
N SER A 53 -1.06 44.08 -18.41
CA SER A 53 -2.28 44.89 -18.40
C SER A 53 -2.01 46.40 -18.53
N ASP A 54 -0.82 46.85 -18.12
CA ASP A 54 -0.31 48.21 -18.21
C ASP A 54 0.18 48.59 -19.62
N SER A 55 0.46 47.59 -20.47
CA SER A 55 1.08 47.75 -21.79
C SER A 55 0.34 48.79 -22.65
N GLY A 56 1.04 49.87 -23.02
CA GLY A 56 0.49 50.98 -23.80
C GLY A 56 -0.57 51.84 -23.09
N LYS A 57 -0.85 51.61 -21.79
CA LYS A 57 -1.92 52.27 -21.02
C LYS A 57 -1.41 53.09 -19.86
N THR A 58 -0.52 52.55 -19.05
CA THR A 58 -0.05 53.18 -17.80
C THR A 58 1.08 54.15 -18.09
N TRP A 59 0.95 55.39 -17.60
CA TRP A 59 2.01 56.40 -17.71
C TRP A 59 2.99 56.25 -16.55
N TYR A 60 4.29 56.24 -16.87
CA TYR A 60 5.37 56.24 -15.91
C TYR A 60 6.16 57.55 -16.02
N ASP A 61 6.58 58.08 -14.87
CA ASP A 61 7.31 59.34 -14.80
C ASP A 61 8.77 59.15 -15.24
N VAL A 62 9.28 60.14 -15.98
CA VAL A 62 10.63 60.20 -16.54
C VAL A 62 11.27 61.50 -16.11
N ILE A 63 12.56 61.45 -15.79
CA ILE A 63 13.38 62.60 -15.45
C ILE A 63 14.36 62.82 -16.60
N PHE A 64 14.33 64.02 -17.16
CA PHE A 64 15.35 64.50 -18.08
C PHE A 64 16.37 65.34 -17.31
N THR A 65 17.65 64.99 -17.44
CA THR A 65 18.78 65.73 -16.87
C THR A 65 19.58 66.36 -18.01
N PRO A 66 19.54 67.70 -18.16
CA PRO A 66 20.38 68.41 -19.14
C PRO A 66 21.87 68.16 -18.88
N ASP A 67 22.69 68.15 -19.92
CA ASP A 67 24.15 68.05 -19.75
C ASP A 67 24.71 69.30 -19.02
N ASP A 68 24.13 70.48 -19.29
CA ASP A 68 24.45 71.73 -18.59
C ASP A 68 23.60 71.89 -17.31
N THR A 69 24.02 71.19 -16.27
CA THR A 69 23.37 71.22 -14.94
C THR A 69 23.66 72.49 -14.13
N ALA A 70 24.60 73.33 -14.57
CA ALA A 70 24.91 74.59 -13.90
C ALA A 70 23.84 75.65 -14.22
N ASN A 71 23.33 75.64 -15.44
CA ASN A 71 22.36 76.63 -15.92
C ASN A 71 20.92 76.13 -15.94
N TYR A 72 20.71 74.80 -15.96
CA TYR A 72 19.39 74.21 -16.11
C TYR A 72 19.09 73.16 -15.06
N LYS A 73 17.86 73.20 -14.55
CA LYS A 73 17.29 72.16 -13.69
C LYS A 73 16.77 70.99 -14.52
N THR A 74 16.57 69.84 -13.87
CA THR A 74 15.90 68.67 -14.45
C THR A 74 14.47 68.98 -14.87
N ALA A 75 13.98 68.27 -15.89
CA ALA A 75 12.59 68.36 -16.34
C ALA A 75 11.85 67.03 -16.13
N ALA A 76 10.58 67.11 -15.75
CA ALA A 76 9.71 65.94 -15.67
C ALA A 76 9.05 65.65 -17.03
N GLY A 77 8.94 64.38 -17.36
CA GLY A 77 8.22 63.85 -18.50
C GLY A 77 7.46 62.58 -18.12
N ARG A 78 6.71 62.02 -19.08
CA ARG A 78 6.02 60.75 -18.91
C ARG A 78 6.13 59.92 -20.17
N ALA A 79 6.19 58.60 -20.01
CA ALA A 79 6.21 57.65 -21.12
C ALA A 79 5.29 56.46 -20.84
N ARG A 80 4.81 55.84 -21.92
CA ARG A 80 4.15 54.52 -21.91
C ARG A 80 5.02 53.58 -22.70
N LEU A 81 5.16 52.35 -22.21
CA LEU A 81 5.93 51.29 -22.89
C LEU A 81 5.05 50.11 -23.26
N THR A 82 5.56 49.29 -24.17
CA THR A 82 4.99 47.97 -24.45
C THR A 82 5.58 46.97 -23.46
N VAL A 83 4.69 46.23 -22.80
CA VAL A 83 5.05 45.09 -21.95
C VAL A 83 4.55 43.83 -22.67
N ASN A 84 5.49 43.00 -23.11
CA ASN A 84 5.21 41.71 -23.73
C ASN A 84 4.96 40.66 -22.64
N LYS A 85 4.16 39.63 -22.97
CA LYS A 85 4.00 38.47 -22.10
C LYS A 85 5.32 37.71 -21.98
N ALA A 86 5.62 37.22 -20.78
CA ALA A 86 6.69 36.23 -20.59
C ALA A 86 6.25 34.86 -21.13
N ASP A 87 7.19 33.98 -21.44
CA ASP A 87 6.86 32.68 -22.03
C ASP A 87 6.02 31.79 -21.10
N HIS A 88 6.45 31.67 -19.84
CA HIS A 88 5.80 30.87 -18.82
C HIS A 88 6.14 31.38 -17.41
N PRO A 89 5.35 31.05 -16.37
CA PRO A 89 5.73 31.34 -14.99
C PRO A 89 6.97 30.54 -14.57
N ALA A 90 7.65 31.00 -13.52
CA ALA A 90 8.91 30.40 -13.05
C ALA A 90 8.73 28.96 -12.54
N GLU A 91 7.63 28.68 -11.85
CA GLU A 91 7.29 27.36 -11.34
C GLU A 91 6.36 26.65 -12.31
N MET A 92 6.91 25.73 -13.11
CA MET A 92 6.13 24.90 -14.03
C MET A 92 5.90 23.50 -13.44
N PRO A 93 4.71 22.90 -13.65
CA PRO A 93 4.50 21.49 -13.39
C PRO A 93 5.52 20.64 -14.15
N PRO A 94 6.05 19.56 -13.54
CA PRO A 94 6.91 18.63 -14.26
C PRO A 94 6.13 17.95 -15.40
N GLU A 95 6.84 17.50 -16.44
CA GLU A 95 6.24 16.79 -17.57
C GLU A 95 5.51 15.51 -17.13
N SER A 96 6.05 14.83 -16.11
CA SER A 96 5.42 13.63 -15.54
C SER A 96 5.52 13.57 -14.02
N ILE A 97 4.52 12.93 -13.40
CA ILE A 97 4.42 12.69 -11.96
C ILE A 97 4.07 11.20 -11.76
N SER A 98 4.84 10.52 -10.92
CA SER A 98 4.46 9.21 -10.40
C SER A 98 3.77 9.38 -9.05
N VAL A 99 2.58 8.81 -8.91
CA VAL A 99 1.81 8.85 -7.65
C VAL A 99 1.79 7.46 -6.99
N PRO A 100 1.72 7.39 -5.66
CA PRO A 100 1.70 6.11 -4.96
C PRO A 100 0.40 5.34 -5.25
N TYR A 101 0.41 4.03 -4.96
CA TYR A 101 -0.74 3.16 -5.17
C TYR A 101 -2.03 3.67 -4.49
N SER A 102 -1.94 4.40 -3.37
CA SER A 102 -3.11 4.93 -2.66
C SER A 102 -3.86 6.06 -3.40
N VAL A 103 -3.25 6.69 -4.42
CA VAL A 103 -3.86 7.81 -5.15
C VAL A 103 -4.70 7.26 -6.30
N GLU A 104 -6.01 7.19 -6.09
CA GLU A 104 -6.94 6.57 -7.04
C GLU A 104 -7.51 7.53 -8.08
N THR A 105 -7.53 8.82 -7.77
CA THR A 105 -8.18 9.85 -8.59
C THR A 105 -7.29 11.09 -8.70
N VAL A 106 -7.48 11.82 -9.80
CA VAL A 106 -6.83 13.12 -10.01
C VAL A 106 -7.36 14.14 -9.02
N SER A 107 -6.45 14.82 -8.31
CA SER A 107 -6.74 15.98 -7.48
C SER A 107 -5.56 16.95 -7.49
N ASP A 108 -5.80 18.20 -7.11
CA ASP A 108 -4.73 19.21 -6.99
C ASP A 108 -3.67 18.84 -5.95
N GLN A 109 -3.97 17.90 -5.03
CA GLN A 109 -2.99 17.43 -4.07
C GLN A 109 -1.77 16.81 -4.75
N ILE A 110 -1.94 16.18 -5.92
CA ILE A 110 -0.84 15.60 -6.69
C ILE A 110 0.19 16.68 -7.10
N LEU A 111 -0.27 17.89 -7.47
CA LEU A 111 0.63 19.01 -7.79
C LEU A 111 1.27 19.58 -6.52
N ARG A 112 0.52 19.67 -5.42
CA ARG A 112 1.03 20.15 -4.13
C ARG A 112 2.12 19.24 -3.55
N ASP A 113 1.98 17.93 -3.72
CA ASP A 113 2.96 16.94 -3.25
C ASP A 113 4.31 17.05 -3.97
N VAL A 114 4.34 17.67 -5.16
CA VAL A 114 5.57 18.00 -5.91
C VAL A 114 5.93 19.50 -5.83
N ASN A 115 5.43 20.20 -4.80
CA ASN A 115 5.67 21.62 -4.53
C ASN A 115 5.21 22.57 -5.65
N ILE A 116 4.12 22.24 -6.34
CA ILE A 116 3.49 23.11 -7.35
C ILE A 116 2.14 23.59 -6.81
N SER A 117 2.10 24.83 -6.31
CA SER A 117 0.91 25.38 -5.61
C SER A 117 0.06 26.33 -6.45
N ASN A 118 0.65 27.01 -7.43
CA ASN A 118 -0.04 27.98 -8.29
C ASN A 118 -0.70 27.35 -9.52
N TRP A 119 -0.77 26.02 -9.58
CA TRP A 119 -1.42 25.28 -10.65
C TRP A 119 -2.47 24.33 -10.09
N SER A 120 -3.54 24.12 -10.84
CA SER A 120 -4.56 23.11 -10.55
C SER A 120 -4.83 22.28 -11.79
N PHE A 121 -5.25 21.02 -11.64
CA PHE A 121 -5.77 20.29 -12.80
C PHE A 121 -7.07 20.93 -13.28
N ALA A 122 -7.26 20.94 -14.60
CA ALA A 122 -8.47 21.45 -15.23
C ALA A 122 -9.71 20.75 -14.67
N SER A 123 -10.83 21.46 -14.58
CA SER A 123 -12.06 20.96 -13.93
C SER A 123 -12.59 19.67 -14.57
N ASN A 124 -12.40 19.48 -15.87
CA ASN A 124 -12.75 18.27 -16.60
C ASN A 124 -11.77 17.10 -16.37
N ASP A 125 -10.61 17.35 -15.78
CA ASP A 125 -9.59 16.37 -15.43
C ASP A 125 -9.68 15.92 -13.96
N GLN A 126 -10.23 16.78 -13.08
CA GLN A 126 -10.47 16.48 -11.67
C GLN A 126 -11.33 15.22 -11.47
N GLY A 127 -10.97 14.40 -10.48
CA GLY A 127 -11.71 13.18 -10.11
C GLY A 127 -11.57 12.02 -11.11
N LYS A 128 -10.86 12.19 -12.24
CA LYS A 128 -10.60 11.09 -13.17
C LYS A 128 -9.86 9.95 -12.45
N LYS A 129 -10.38 8.72 -12.61
CA LYS A 129 -9.73 7.52 -12.07
C LYS A 129 -8.34 7.31 -12.68
N LEU A 130 -7.37 6.97 -11.85
CA LEU A 130 -6.02 6.56 -12.23
C LEU A 130 -5.90 5.03 -12.12
N SER A 131 -5.72 4.39 -13.27
CA SER A 131 -5.44 2.96 -13.34
C SER A 131 -3.96 2.70 -13.10
N VAL A 132 -3.64 1.65 -12.34
CA VAL A 132 -2.25 1.26 -12.06
C VAL A 132 -1.49 1.05 -13.35
N GLY A 133 -0.28 1.62 -13.43
CA GLY A 133 0.66 1.48 -14.54
C GLY A 133 0.22 2.10 -15.86
N THR A 134 -0.96 2.74 -15.93
CA THR A 134 -1.47 3.36 -17.16
C THR A 134 -1.25 4.87 -17.09
N PRO A 135 -0.34 5.45 -17.89
CA PRO A 135 -0.13 6.89 -17.91
C PRO A 135 -1.39 7.63 -18.36
N LYS A 136 -1.70 8.75 -17.70
CA LYS A 136 -2.81 9.62 -18.07
C LYS A 136 -2.32 11.06 -18.26
N THR A 137 -2.55 11.59 -19.45
CA THR A 137 -2.28 12.99 -19.78
C THR A 137 -3.42 13.87 -19.28
N LEU A 138 -3.08 14.89 -18.48
CA LEU A 138 -4.00 15.81 -17.83
C LEU A 138 -3.56 17.25 -18.09
N ASN A 139 -4.49 18.19 -18.12
CA ASN A 139 -4.17 19.61 -18.25
C ASN A 139 -4.04 20.24 -16.87
N ALA A 140 -2.91 20.87 -16.59
CA ALA A 140 -2.71 21.75 -15.45
C ALA A 140 -2.85 23.19 -15.91
N VAL A 141 -3.63 23.99 -15.17
CA VAL A 141 -3.93 25.39 -15.45
C VAL A 141 -3.29 26.27 -14.38
N TYR A 142 -2.62 27.34 -14.81
CA TYR A 142 -2.01 28.32 -13.92
C TYR A 142 -3.07 29.23 -13.31
N ASN A 143 -3.02 29.39 -11.98
CA ASN A 143 -3.94 30.22 -11.20
C ASN A 143 -3.20 31.22 -10.32
N GLY A 144 -1.94 31.55 -10.65
CA GLY A 144 -1.20 32.59 -9.94
C GLY A 144 -1.87 33.95 -10.06
N ALA A 145 -1.60 34.84 -9.10
CA ALA A 145 -2.19 36.18 -9.06
C ALA A 145 -1.82 37.04 -10.30
N ASP A 146 -0.74 36.68 -10.98
CA ASP A 146 -0.25 37.29 -12.21
C ASP A 146 -0.64 36.51 -13.48
N ALA A 147 -1.64 35.64 -13.40
CA ALA A 147 -2.29 35.08 -14.57
C ALA A 147 -2.74 36.21 -15.53
N GLY A 148 -2.62 35.95 -16.83
CA GLY A 148 -2.75 36.91 -17.91
C GLY A 148 -1.42 37.49 -18.39
N ASN A 149 -0.32 37.39 -17.62
CA ASN A 149 0.99 37.92 -18.01
C ASN A 149 1.87 36.93 -18.77
N PHE A 150 1.43 35.69 -18.97
CA PHE A 150 2.21 34.63 -19.62
C PHE A 150 1.58 34.17 -20.94
N ASN A 151 2.42 33.67 -21.85
CA ASN A 151 1.96 33.00 -23.06
C ASN A 151 1.45 31.59 -22.74
N THR A 152 2.11 30.90 -21.80
CA THR A 152 1.78 29.54 -21.38
C THR A 152 1.16 29.54 -19.98
N GLU A 153 -0.15 29.29 -19.93
CA GLU A 153 -0.94 29.20 -18.68
C GLU A 153 -1.67 27.86 -18.56
N THR A 154 -1.42 26.95 -19.50
CA THR A 154 -1.91 25.58 -19.47
C THR A 154 -0.85 24.65 -20.03
N VAL A 155 -0.55 23.58 -19.31
CA VAL A 155 0.42 22.55 -19.72
C VAL A 155 -0.17 21.17 -19.56
N GLN A 156 0.40 20.20 -20.28
CA GLN A 156 0.06 18.80 -20.11
C GLN A 156 1.01 18.14 -19.11
N VAL A 157 0.45 17.37 -18.18
CA VAL A 157 1.18 16.60 -17.18
C VAL A 157 0.77 15.14 -17.31
N ILE A 158 1.75 14.24 -17.40
CA ILE A 158 1.53 12.80 -17.44
C ILE A 158 1.56 12.25 -16.02
N VAL A 159 0.42 11.77 -15.53
CA VAL A 159 0.33 11.14 -14.20
C VAL A 159 0.25 9.63 -14.35
N THR A 160 1.14 8.91 -13.64
CA THR A 160 1.15 7.44 -13.61
C THR A 160 1.01 6.97 -12.16
N ARG A 161 -0.01 6.13 -11.91
CA ARG A 161 -0.20 5.49 -10.60
C ARG A 161 0.68 4.25 -10.51
N SER A 162 1.53 4.21 -9.49
CA SER A 162 2.42 3.07 -9.23
C SER A 162 1.65 1.81 -8.81
N SER A 163 2.23 0.63 -9.08
CA SER A 163 1.74 -0.63 -8.53
C SER A 163 1.91 -0.67 -7.01
N CYS A 164 1.18 -1.58 -6.36
CA CYS A 164 1.41 -1.85 -4.94
C CYS A 164 2.78 -2.52 -4.78
N GLU A 165 3.63 -2.00 -3.90
CA GLU A 165 4.96 -2.60 -3.65
C GLU A 165 4.91 -3.83 -2.72
N HIS A 166 3.75 -4.10 -2.11
CA HIS A 166 3.53 -5.17 -1.13
C HIS A 166 4.50 -5.19 0.07
N LYS A 167 5.11 -4.05 0.41
CA LYS A 167 5.98 -3.88 1.59
C LYS A 167 5.21 -3.60 2.91
N GLY A 168 3.88 -3.61 2.86
CA GLY A 168 3.00 -3.26 3.97
C GLY A 168 2.40 -4.45 4.69
N SER A 169 1.30 -4.20 5.42
CA SER A 169 0.60 -5.24 6.18
C SER A 169 -0.05 -6.29 5.28
N SER A 170 -0.16 -7.49 5.83
CA SER A 170 -0.81 -8.63 5.20
C SER A 170 -1.64 -9.40 6.21
N SER A 171 -2.75 -9.97 5.76
CA SER A 171 -3.63 -10.84 6.56
C SER A 171 -3.67 -12.25 6.00
N ILE A 172 -3.83 -13.24 6.90
CA ILE A 172 -4.17 -14.61 6.53
C ILE A 172 -5.69 -14.74 6.53
N ARG A 173 -6.24 -15.35 5.48
CA ARG A 173 -7.68 -15.62 5.32
C ARG A 173 -7.89 -17.10 5.03
N ASN A 174 -9.05 -17.65 5.36
CA ASN A 174 -9.42 -19.05 5.07
C ASN A 174 -8.52 -20.12 5.73
N ALA A 175 -7.80 -19.80 6.81
CA ALA A 175 -7.09 -20.80 7.60
C ALA A 175 -8.11 -21.71 8.32
N LYS A 176 -7.81 -23.01 8.36
CA LYS A 176 -8.65 -24.02 9.03
C LYS A 176 -7.75 -25.04 9.69
N ASP A 177 -7.95 -25.31 10.97
CA ASP A 177 -7.20 -26.37 11.65
C ASP A 177 -7.64 -27.76 11.17
N PRO A 178 -6.72 -28.73 11.04
CA PRO A 178 -7.07 -30.11 10.69
C PRO A 178 -7.86 -30.78 11.82
N THR A 179 -8.71 -31.74 11.46
CA THR A 179 -9.43 -32.61 12.42
C THR A 179 -8.83 -34.02 12.42
N CYS A 180 -9.46 -34.98 13.10
CA CYS A 180 -9.01 -36.38 13.06
C CYS A 180 -9.12 -36.98 11.65
N THR A 181 -10.08 -36.54 10.85
CA THR A 181 -10.44 -37.14 9.55
C THR A 181 -10.41 -36.15 8.39
N GLU A 182 -10.51 -34.84 8.66
CA GLU A 182 -10.46 -33.80 7.63
C GLU A 182 -9.13 -33.06 7.66
N GLU A 183 -8.57 -32.82 6.48
CA GLU A 183 -7.43 -31.93 6.31
C GLU A 183 -7.78 -30.48 6.70
N GLY A 184 -6.78 -29.80 7.25
CA GLY A 184 -6.78 -28.36 7.48
C GLY A 184 -6.17 -27.59 6.32
N ALA A 185 -6.02 -26.29 6.50
CA ALA A 185 -5.45 -25.35 5.54
C ALA A 185 -4.67 -24.26 6.28
N THR A 186 -3.48 -23.91 5.77
CA THR A 186 -2.66 -22.82 6.33
C THR A 186 -3.31 -21.44 6.16
N GLY A 187 -4.22 -21.32 5.21
CA GLY A 187 -4.85 -20.07 4.81
C GLY A 187 -4.04 -19.33 3.74
N ASP A 188 -4.73 -18.44 3.03
CA ASP A 188 -4.20 -17.59 1.97
C ASP A 188 -3.68 -16.27 2.55
N ARG A 189 -2.50 -15.82 2.13
CA ARG A 189 -1.93 -14.54 2.55
C ARG A 189 -2.29 -13.45 1.53
N TYR A 190 -2.96 -12.41 1.99
CA TYR A 190 -3.37 -11.27 1.17
C TYR A 190 -2.65 -9.99 1.59
N CYS A 191 -2.42 -9.10 0.62
CA CYS A 191 -2.01 -7.73 0.90
C CYS A 191 -3.20 -6.92 1.41
N ASP A 192 -3.07 -6.23 2.54
CA ASP A 192 -4.17 -5.43 3.08
C ASP A 192 -4.33 -4.08 2.37
N ILE A 193 -3.32 -3.67 1.58
CA ILE A 193 -3.33 -2.40 0.84
C ILE A 193 -4.12 -2.55 -0.47
N CYS A 194 -3.84 -3.58 -1.27
CA CYS A 194 -4.44 -3.77 -2.59
C CYS A 194 -5.39 -4.96 -2.68
N GLY A 195 -5.40 -5.86 -1.70
CA GLY A 195 -6.23 -7.07 -1.72
C GLY A 195 -5.66 -8.22 -2.55
N ASP A 196 -4.48 -8.06 -3.16
CA ASP A 196 -3.87 -9.12 -3.97
C ASP A 196 -3.47 -10.33 -3.11
N LEU A 197 -3.60 -11.52 -3.71
CA LEU A 197 -3.09 -12.77 -3.14
C LEU A 197 -1.57 -12.78 -3.24
N LEU A 198 -0.89 -12.77 -2.09
CA LEU A 198 0.56 -12.81 -1.99
C LEU A 198 1.09 -14.25 -1.96
N GLU A 199 0.36 -15.14 -1.28
CA GLU A 199 0.74 -16.54 -1.10
C GLU A 199 -0.53 -17.39 -0.98
N SER A 200 -0.61 -18.48 -1.75
CA SER A 200 -1.73 -19.41 -1.72
C SER A 200 -1.63 -20.38 -0.54
N SER A 201 -2.78 -20.74 0.02
CA SER A 201 -2.93 -21.75 1.06
C SER A 201 -2.36 -23.11 0.66
N THR A 202 -1.90 -23.88 1.65
CA THR A 202 -1.46 -25.27 1.52
C THR A 202 -2.26 -26.18 2.46
N ALA A 203 -2.44 -27.44 2.05
CA ALA A 203 -3.16 -28.43 2.85
C ALA A 203 -2.35 -28.85 4.08
N ILE A 204 -3.01 -28.94 5.23
CA ILE A 204 -2.46 -29.50 6.45
C ILE A 204 -3.07 -30.89 6.61
N PRO A 205 -2.27 -31.98 6.64
CA PRO A 205 -2.82 -33.33 6.81
C PRO A 205 -3.72 -33.45 8.04
N ALA A 206 -4.73 -34.32 7.96
CA ALA A 206 -5.56 -34.66 9.12
C ALA A 206 -4.69 -35.19 10.27
N ASN A 207 -5.06 -34.89 11.51
CA ASN A 207 -4.32 -35.29 12.71
C ASN A 207 -4.28 -36.82 12.90
N GLY A 208 -5.19 -37.54 12.26
CA GLY A 208 -5.42 -38.96 12.51
C GLY A 208 -6.06 -39.20 13.87
N HIS A 209 -6.25 -40.48 14.21
CA HIS A 209 -6.87 -40.88 15.45
C HIS A 209 -5.84 -41.15 16.56
N SER A 210 -6.08 -40.60 17.74
CA SER A 210 -5.36 -40.94 18.97
C SER A 210 -6.21 -41.93 19.78
N TRP A 211 -5.89 -43.21 19.66
CA TRP A 211 -6.66 -44.29 20.29
C TRP A 211 -6.36 -44.43 21.79
N ASP A 212 -7.38 -44.74 22.57
CA ASP A 212 -7.22 -45.19 23.96
C ASP A 212 -6.56 -46.57 24.06
N THR A 213 -6.44 -47.11 25.27
CA THR A 213 -5.86 -48.44 25.50
C THR A 213 -6.75 -49.60 25.04
N GLY A 214 -7.97 -49.31 24.57
CA GLY A 214 -8.99 -50.29 24.23
C GLY A 214 -9.70 -50.86 25.46
N VAL A 215 -10.99 -51.13 25.29
CA VAL A 215 -11.85 -51.75 26.31
C VAL A 215 -12.43 -53.04 25.73
N VAL A 216 -12.42 -54.12 26.51
CA VAL A 216 -13.09 -55.37 26.12
C VAL A 216 -14.60 -55.16 26.27
N THR A 217 -15.29 -55.04 25.13
CA THR A 217 -16.75 -54.80 25.07
C THR A 217 -17.53 -56.10 24.94
N LYS A 218 -16.94 -57.13 24.31
CA LYS A 218 -17.46 -58.50 24.26
C LYS A 218 -16.37 -59.48 24.69
N LYS A 219 -16.64 -60.29 25.73
CA LYS A 219 -15.71 -61.35 26.14
C LYS A 219 -15.74 -62.50 25.13
N PRO A 220 -14.60 -63.13 24.79
CA PRO A 220 -14.59 -64.31 23.93
C PRO A 220 -15.27 -65.51 24.61
N SER A 221 -15.85 -66.38 23.81
CA SER A 221 -16.40 -67.67 24.23
C SER A 221 -15.89 -68.78 23.31
N VAL A 222 -16.27 -70.04 23.57
CA VAL A 222 -15.96 -71.16 22.68
C VAL A 222 -16.72 -71.07 21.34
N GLU A 223 -17.89 -70.43 21.32
CA GLU A 223 -18.73 -70.30 20.13
C GLU A 223 -18.48 -68.99 19.37
N GLU A 224 -18.06 -67.92 20.05
CA GLU A 224 -17.99 -66.57 19.49
C GLU A 224 -16.68 -65.85 19.85
N GLU A 225 -16.14 -65.09 18.91
CA GLU A 225 -15.00 -64.22 19.16
C GLU A 225 -15.39 -63.10 20.15
N GLY A 226 -14.41 -62.67 20.95
CA GLY A 226 -14.53 -61.46 21.75
C GLY A 226 -14.23 -60.22 20.90
N VAL A 227 -14.48 -59.04 21.46
CA VAL A 227 -14.24 -57.75 20.80
C VAL A 227 -13.55 -56.81 21.78
N ARG A 228 -12.47 -56.18 21.33
CA ARG A 228 -11.87 -55.00 21.95
C ARG A 228 -12.20 -53.78 21.10
N THR A 229 -12.86 -52.80 21.72
CA THR A 229 -13.20 -51.53 21.08
C THR A 229 -12.20 -50.48 21.53
N TYR A 230 -11.55 -49.81 20.58
CA TYR A 230 -10.70 -48.65 20.82
C TYR A 230 -11.49 -47.39 20.49
N THR A 231 -11.41 -46.39 21.35
CA THR A 231 -12.09 -45.10 21.14
C THR A 231 -11.05 -44.00 20.95
N CYS A 232 -11.20 -43.20 19.89
CA CYS A 232 -10.37 -42.02 19.69
C CYS A 232 -10.65 -41.00 20.80
N THR A 233 -9.63 -40.57 21.53
CA THR A 233 -9.78 -39.64 22.66
C THR A 233 -10.11 -38.21 22.25
N VAL A 234 -10.07 -37.91 20.95
CA VAL A 234 -10.33 -36.58 20.39
C VAL A 234 -11.71 -36.47 19.74
N CYS A 235 -12.10 -37.46 18.92
CA CYS A 235 -13.33 -37.40 18.13
C CYS A 235 -14.34 -38.53 18.41
N SER A 236 -14.04 -39.44 19.34
CA SER A 236 -14.90 -40.57 19.73
C SER A 236 -15.17 -41.61 18.64
N GLU A 237 -14.50 -41.52 17.48
CA GLU A 237 -14.50 -42.57 16.47
C GLU A 237 -14.07 -43.89 17.12
N GLN A 238 -14.65 -45.01 16.69
CA GLN A 238 -14.37 -46.32 17.24
C GLN A 238 -13.78 -47.24 16.18
N ARG A 239 -12.81 -48.05 16.58
CA ARG A 239 -12.39 -49.21 15.80
C ARG A 239 -12.43 -50.46 16.66
N GLU A 240 -12.75 -51.58 16.04
CA GLU A 240 -12.86 -52.86 16.72
C GLU A 240 -11.78 -53.81 16.25
N GLU A 241 -11.32 -54.63 17.18
CA GLU A 241 -10.35 -55.68 16.94
C GLU A 241 -10.90 -56.97 17.57
N SER A 242 -10.93 -58.05 16.79
CA SER A 242 -11.44 -59.33 17.25
C SER A 242 -10.45 -59.99 18.21
N ILE A 243 -10.99 -60.56 19.29
CA ILE A 243 -10.27 -61.40 20.23
C ILE A 243 -10.64 -62.83 19.88
N VAL A 244 -9.63 -63.65 19.56
CA VAL A 244 -9.83 -65.05 19.18
C VAL A 244 -10.73 -65.80 20.17
N LYS A 245 -11.53 -66.75 19.65
CA LYS A 245 -12.39 -67.61 20.46
C LYS A 245 -11.59 -68.36 21.52
N LEU A 246 -12.26 -68.70 22.61
CA LEU A 246 -11.69 -69.65 23.56
C LEU A 246 -11.65 -71.04 22.91
N ILE A 247 -10.62 -71.81 23.23
CA ILE A 247 -10.54 -73.22 22.84
C ILE A 247 -11.51 -74.00 23.73
N ASP A 248 -12.33 -74.86 23.13
CA ASP A 248 -13.17 -75.78 23.89
C ASP A 248 -12.31 -76.91 24.50
N ILE A 249 -12.03 -76.78 25.79
CA ILE A 249 -11.28 -77.76 26.57
C ILE A 249 -12.20 -78.72 27.35
N SER A 250 -13.47 -78.87 26.97
CA SER A 250 -14.39 -79.82 27.60
C SER A 250 -13.88 -81.28 27.57
N GLY A 251 -13.04 -81.61 26.58
CA GLY A 251 -12.34 -82.90 26.47
C GLY A 251 -11.04 -83.01 27.27
N ALA A 252 -10.62 -81.98 28.01
CA ALA A 252 -9.37 -82.01 28.76
C ALA A 252 -9.41 -83.03 29.90
N THR A 253 -8.27 -83.68 30.16
CA THR A 253 -8.13 -84.65 31.24
C THR A 253 -7.38 -84.04 32.42
N VAL A 254 -7.81 -84.40 33.63
CA VAL A 254 -7.14 -84.01 34.87
C VAL A 254 -6.38 -85.22 35.40
N SER A 255 -5.07 -85.07 35.56
CA SER A 255 -4.23 -86.13 36.10
C SER A 255 -4.61 -86.49 37.54
N ALA A 256 -4.42 -87.76 37.91
CA ALA A 256 -4.66 -88.24 39.26
C ALA A 256 -3.84 -87.43 40.28
N ILE A 257 -4.51 -86.87 41.28
CA ILE A 257 -3.85 -86.14 42.37
C ILE A 257 -3.35 -87.19 43.38
N PRO A 258 -2.04 -87.25 43.66
CA PRO A 258 -1.51 -88.20 44.65
C PRO A 258 -2.16 -88.00 46.02
N ALA A 259 -2.47 -89.11 46.70
CA ALA A 259 -3.02 -89.08 48.05
C ALA A 259 -2.14 -88.25 48.99
N LYS A 260 -2.75 -87.30 49.70
CA LYS A 260 -2.08 -86.48 50.72
C LYS A 260 -2.44 -86.98 52.11
N THR A 261 -1.45 -87.01 52.99
CA THR A 261 -1.66 -87.28 54.42
C THR A 261 -2.32 -86.09 55.09
N TYR A 262 -3.37 -86.38 55.87
CA TYR A 262 -4.10 -85.38 56.65
C TYR A 262 -3.20 -84.76 57.72
N ASN A 263 -3.08 -83.44 57.71
CA ASN A 263 -2.19 -82.67 58.60
C ASN A 263 -2.92 -81.55 59.37
N GLY A 264 -4.26 -81.59 59.42
CA GLY A 264 -5.08 -80.60 60.12
C GLY A 264 -5.20 -79.24 59.43
N SER A 265 -4.68 -79.06 58.21
CA SER A 265 -4.77 -77.80 57.43
C SER A 265 -5.41 -78.03 56.05
N SER A 266 -5.98 -76.96 55.46
CA SER A 266 -6.46 -76.99 54.08
C SER A 266 -5.29 -77.18 53.11
N GLN A 267 -5.44 -78.10 52.15
CA GLN A 267 -4.43 -78.43 51.15
C GLN A 267 -4.96 -78.07 49.75
N LYS A 268 -4.15 -77.37 48.94
CA LYS A 268 -4.49 -76.93 47.58
C LYS A 268 -3.58 -77.62 46.54
N PRO A 269 -3.83 -78.90 46.20
CA PRO A 269 -3.01 -79.64 45.24
C PRO A 269 -3.16 -79.06 43.83
N ALA A 270 -2.06 -78.71 43.17
CA ALA A 270 -2.06 -78.24 41.79
C ALA A 270 -2.26 -79.44 40.83
N PRO A 271 -3.41 -79.54 40.14
CA PRO A 271 -3.62 -80.59 39.16
C PRO A 271 -2.80 -80.34 37.89
N THR A 272 -2.38 -81.41 37.22
CA THR A 272 -1.92 -81.35 35.82
C THR A 272 -3.13 -81.55 34.92
N VAL A 273 -3.40 -80.60 34.03
CA VAL A 273 -4.50 -80.66 33.06
C VAL A 273 -3.91 -80.80 31.66
N THR A 274 -4.40 -81.74 30.86
CA THR A 274 -3.94 -81.96 29.48
C THR A 274 -5.10 -81.94 28.47
N TYR A 275 -4.85 -81.45 27.26
CA TYR A 275 -5.78 -81.47 26.13
C TYR A 275 -4.99 -81.80 24.86
N ASP A 276 -5.45 -82.77 24.06
CA ASP A 276 -4.73 -83.27 22.87
C ASP A 276 -3.22 -83.50 23.10
N ASP A 277 -2.89 -84.25 24.15
CA ASP A 277 -1.52 -84.58 24.58
C ASP A 277 -0.63 -83.38 25.01
N GLU A 278 -1.13 -82.15 24.98
CA GLU A 278 -0.44 -80.97 25.51
C GLU A 278 -0.84 -80.67 26.95
N THR A 279 0.12 -80.22 27.78
CA THR A 279 -0.15 -79.79 29.16
C THR A 279 -0.59 -78.33 29.19
N LEU A 280 -1.79 -78.09 29.72
CA LEU A 280 -2.36 -76.76 29.89
C LEU A 280 -1.71 -76.01 31.06
N LYS A 281 -1.70 -74.68 30.99
CA LYS A 281 -1.13 -73.78 32.01
C LYS A 281 -2.21 -73.20 32.92
N SER A 282 -2.07 -73.42 34.22
CA SER A 282 -2.96 -72.83 35.23
C SER A 282 -2.82 -71.31 35.26
N GLY A 283 -3.94 -70.60 35.33
CA GLY A 283 -4.01 -69.13 35.29
C GLY A 283 -4.01 -68.54 33.88
N THR A 284 -3.75 -69.35 32.84
CA THR A 284 -3.83 -68.93 31.43
C THR A 284 -4.92 -69.71 30.71
N ASP A 285 -4.85 -71.04 30.71
CA ASP A 285 -5.74 -71.92 29.95
C ASP A 285 -6.89 -72.45 30.82
N TYR A 286 -6.68 -72.55 32.13
CA TYR A 286 -7.68 -72.96 33.11
C TYR A 286 -7.44 -72.30 34.47
N SER A 287 -8.49 -72.26 35.31
CA SER A 287 -8.37 -71.85 36.71
C SER A 287 -8.77 -73.00 37.64
N VAL A 288 -8.22 -73.02 38.84
CA VAL A 288 -8.52 -74.04 39.87
C VAL A 288 -9.12 -73.35 41.08
N SER A 289 -10.30 -73.80 41.50
CA SER A 289 -10.91 -73.42 42.77
C SER A 289 -11.06 -74.64 43.67
N TYR A 290 -10.93 -74.44 44.98
CA TYR A 290 -11.05 -75.48 45.98
C TYR A 290 -12.27 -75.15 46.84
N LYS A 291 -13.08 -76.16 47.13
CA LYS A 291 -14.26 -76.06 48.00
C LYS A 291 -13.91 -76.46 49.43
#